data_AF-A0A1I8GFC0-F1
#
_entry.id   AF-A0A1I8GFC0-F1
#
_cell.length_a   1.000
_cell.length_b   1.000
_cell.length_c   1.000
_cell.angle_alpha   90.00
_cell.angle_beta   90.00
_cell.angle_gamma   90.00
#
_symmetry.space_group_name_H-M   'P 1'
#
loop_
_entity.id
_entity.type
_entity.pdbx_description
1 polymer ?
#
loop_
_entity_poly.entity_id
_entity_poly.type
_entity_poly.pdbx_seq_one_letter_code
_entity_poly.pdbx_strand_id
1 'polypeptide(L)'
;GRQSFGANSGARGKLQFPCAEEKLRLPAAPLPQLSCLQQDRLLSLDEDSALALLLVAAIAAAYGSSGPATIRPLPLYFGFFPADNNTEAGLKQLARETLLAALGIEEVRRLYCEFTNHSLDTPVANLSRFAYANPTAELHVTSFYCNYGAVPACAAYAARPAVQAAVGGGFGLNATALLLTPRTFGYRAALGVDALKLWANGEGEAAPGQRAYLTLSTSPGVPATGLDLLRVANRVGRPVLDPAGRLRVLHFQQAEFLLLLHRAVPAEFRPSDDGEGGAAAGLRPTSWLAVLAAAAWKALQSAGLMARGG
;
A
#
# COMPACT_ATOMS: atom_id res chain seq x y z
N GLY A 1 -61.92 -6.17 15.92
CA GLY A 1 -61.88 -7.59 16.31
C GLY A 1 -60.64 -7.84 17.12
N ARG A 2 -60.81 -8.17 18.41
CA ARG A 2 -59.76 -8.68 19.31
C ARG A 2 -59.77 -10.21 19.23
N GLN A 3 -58.60 -10.85 19.16
CA GLN A 3 -58.38 -12.26 19.48
C GLN A 3 -57.04 -12.30 20.24
N SER A 4 -57.02 -12.33 21.57
CA SER A 4 -57.28 -13.43 22.51
C SER A 4 -56.03 -14.25 22.81
N PHE A 5 -55.51 -14.02 24.02
CA PHE A 5 -54.57 -14.83 24.77
C PHE A 5 -55.10 -16.25 24.98
N GLY A 6 -54.20 -17.23 24.88
CA GLY A 6 -54.41 -18.59 25.37
C GLY A 6 -53.17 -19.04 26.13
N ALA A 7 -53.22 -18.96 27.46
CA ALA A 7 -52.29 -19.61 28.36
C ALA A 7 -52.64 -21.10 28.44
N ASN A 8 -51.63 -21.98 28.46
CA ASN A 8 -51.81 -23.30 29.06
C ASN A 8 -50.58 -23.73 29.86
N SER A 9 -50.90 -24.13 31.08
CA SER A 9 -50.02 -24.46 32.19
C SER A 9 -49.69 -25.95 32.24
N GLY A 10 -48.47 -26.26 32.70
CA GLY A 10 -48.26 -27.35 33.65
C GLY A 10 -48.03 -28.75 33.09
N ALA A 11 -46.76 -29.14 33.03
CA ALA A 11 -46.36 -30.52 33.34
C ALA A 11 -44.96 -30.51 33.99
N ARG A 12 -44.94 -30.90 35.27
CA ARG A 12 -43.74 -31.16 36.06
C ARG A 12 -42.99 -32.37 35.47
N GLY A 13 -41.76 -32.16 35.02
CA GLY A 13 -40.80 -33.22 34.69
C GLY A 13 -39.53 -32.99 35.48
N LYS A 14 -39.10 -34.01 36.24
CA LYS A 14 -38.00 -34.00 37.20
C LYS A 14 -36.68 -33.56 36.54
N LEU A 15 -35.98 -32.61 37.16
CA LEU A 15 -34.56 -32.36 36.95
C LEU A 15 -33.78 -33.58 37.44
N GLN A 16 -33.18 -34.30 36.49
CA GLN A 16 -32.21 -35.35 36.76
C GLN A 16 -30.96 -34.99 35.96
N PHE A 17 -29.93 -34.51 36.66
CA PHE A 17 -28.62 -34.22 36.07
C PHE A 17 -27.88 -35.54 35.83
N PRO A 18 -27.50 -35.90 34.60
CA PRO A 18 -26.43 -36.85 34.39
C PRO A 18 -25.09 -36.12 34.54
N CYS A 19 -24.38 -36.45 35.61
CA CYS A 19 -22.94 -36.23 35.71
C CYS A 19 -22.27 -37.15 34.69
N ALA A 20 -21.76 -36.57 33.60
CA ALA A 20 -20.90 -37.27 32.65
C ALA A 20 -19.75 -36.33 32.28
N GLU A 21 -18.60 -36.56 32.92
CA GLU A 21 -17.31 -36.04 32.50
C GLU A 21 -16.96 -36.64 31.13
N GLU A 22 -17.40 -35.99 30.06
CA GLU A 22 -16.91 -36.33 28.72
C GLU A 22 -15.60 -35.57 28.47
N LYS A 23 -14.50 -36.17 28.93
CA LYS A 23 -13.13 -35.76 28.57
C LYS A 23 -13.00 -35.80 27.05
N LEU A 24 -12.99 -34.63 26.43
CA LEU A 24 -12.56 -34.44 25.05
C LEU A 24 -11.09 -34.91 24.93
N ARG A 25 -10.87 -36.17 24.56
CA ARG A 25 -9.54 -36.69 24.24
C ARG A 25 -9.11 -36.09 22.90
N LEU A 26 -8.38 -34.97 22.96
CA LEU A 26 -7.51 -34.56 21.87
C LEU A 26 -6.48 -35.68 21.63
N PRO A 27 -6.15 -36.04 20.38
CA PRO A 27 -5.05 -36.95 20.12
C PRO A 27 -3.76 -36.33 20.67
N ALA A 28 -3.16 -36.99 21.65
CA ALA A 28 -1.85 -36.61 22.15
C ALA A 28 -0.84 -36.84 21.03
N ALA A 29 -0.45 -35.78 20.33
CA ALA A 29 0.75 -35.81 19.53
C ALA A 29 1.93 -36.10 20.48
N PRO A 30 2.85 -37.03 20.14
CA PRO A 30 4.00 -37.29 20.98
C PRO A 30 4.84 -36.00 21.03
N LEU A 31 5.04 -35.47 22.25
CA LEU A 31 6.10 -34.49 22.49
C LEU A 31 7.41 -35.08 21.95
N PRO A 32 8.26 -34.29 21.27
CA PRO A 32 9.56 -34.78 20.85
C PRO A 32 10.32 -35.24 22.10
N GLN A 33 10.63 -36.53 22.19
CA GLN A 33 11.41 -37.05 23.30
C GLN A 33 12.83 -36.51 23.16
N LEU A 34 13.14 -35.49 23.95
CA LEU A 34 14.50 -35.00 24.15
C LEU A 34 15.32 -36.12 24.79
N SER A 35 16.53 -36.33 24.29
CA SER A 35 17.47 -37.28 24.87
C SER A 35 17.81 -36.89 26.32
N CYS A 36 18.18 -37.86 27.15
CA CYS A 36 18.58 -37.65 28.55
C CYS A 36 19.66 -36.56 28.72
N LEU A 37 20.59 -36.44 27.77
CA LEU A 37 21.62 -35.39 27.73
C LEU A 37 21.09 -33.97 27.48
N GLN A 38 19.91 -33.81 26.88
CA GLN A 38 19.26 -32.52 26.64
C GLN A 38 18.40 -32.08 27.83
N GLN A 39 17.88 -33.02 28.62
CA GLN A 39 17.14 -32.72 29.85
C GLN A 39 18.06 -32.20 30.97
N ASP A 40 19.26 -32.78 31.12
CA ASP A 40 20.21 -32.36 32.15
C ASP A 40 20.78 -30.95 31.93
N ARG A 41 20.86 -30.47 30.67
CA ARG A 41 21.28 -29.08 30.36
C ARG A 41 20.18 -28.03 30.52
N LEU A 42 18.92 -28.43 30.50
CA LEU A 42 17.79 -27.53 30.75
C LEU A 42 17.59 -27.29 32.25
N LEU A 43 17.98 -28.25 33.09
CA LEU A 43 17.92 -28.18 34.56
C LEU A 43 19.06 -27.37 35.18
N SER A 44 20.08 -26.98 34.40
CA SER A 44 21.22 -26.15 34.84
C SER A 44 21.09 -24.67 34.46
N LEU A 45 19.92 -24.26 33.96
CA LEU A 45 19.63 -22.87 33.60
C LEU A 45 19.00 -22.16 34.81
N ASP A 46 19.30 -20.87 34.98
CA ASP A 46 18.56 -20.05 35.95
C ASP A 46 17.06 -19.98 35.57
N GLU A 47 16.21 -19.70 36.56
CA GLU A 47 14.75 -19.70 36.38
C GLU A 47 14.29 -18.77 35.25
N ASP A 48 14.99 -17.65 35.03
CA ASP A 48 14.69 -16.66 33.98
C ASP A 48 15.00 -17.20 32.57
N SER A 49 16.10 -17.95 32.42
CA SER A 49 16.52 -18.59 31.17
C SER A 49 15.61 -19.76 30.80
N ALA A 50 15.16 -20.52 31.81
CA ALA A 50 14.16 -21.57 31.62
C ALA A 50 12.80 -20.98 31.20
N LEU A 51 12.39 -19.86 31.79
CA LEU A 51 11.16 -19.14 31.44
C LEU A 51 11.23 -18.58 30.00
N ALA A 52 12.36 -18.03 29.58
CA ALA A 52 12.56 -17.53 28.22
C ALA A 52 12.47 -18.66 27.17
N LEU A 53 13.08 -19.81 27.45
CA LEU A 53 12.99 -21.00 26.58
C LEU A 53 11.57 -21.59 26.54
N LEU A 54 10.89 -21.62 27.68
CA LEU A 54 9.48 -22.01 27.77
C LEU A 54 8.56 -21.04 27.00
N LEU A 55 8.83 -19.74 27.04
CA LEU A 55 8.08 -18.73 26.28
C LEU A 55 8.31 -18.91 24.78
N VAL A 56 9.55 -19.13 24.34
CA VAL A 56 9.89 -19.41 22.94
C VAL A 56 9.25 -20.72 22.46
N ALA A 57 9.27 -21.77 23.29
CA ALA A 57 8.64 -23.04 22.98
C ALA A 57 7.09 -22.96 22.97
N ALA A 58 6.50 -22.18 23.88
CA ALA A 58 5.05 -21.95 23.91
C ALA A 58 4.57 -21.12 22.71
N ILE A 59 5.36 -20.12 22.29
CA ILE A 59 5.15 -19.41 21.02
C ILE A 59 5.25 -20.42 19.86
N ALA A 60 6.34 -21.19 19.77
CA ALA A 60 6.49 -22.18 18.69
C ALA A 60 5.36 -23.23 18.64
N ALA A 61 4.86 -23.68 19.80
CA ALA A 61 3.76 -24.63 19.90
C ALA A 61 2.40 -24.02 19.56
N ALA A 62 2.13 -22.77 19.98
CA ALA A 62 0.90 -22.04 19.63
C ALA A 62 0.82 -21.73 18.12
N TYR A 63 1.97 -21.55 17.46
CA TYR A 63 2.09 -21.38 16.01
C TYR A 63 2.26 -22.70 15.23
N GLY A 64 2.31 -23.85 15.90
CA GLY A 64 2.61 -25.16 15.30
C GLY A 64 1.40 -25.94 14.77
N SER A 65 0.17 -25.59 15.14
CA SER A 65 -1.05 -26.35 14.75
C SER A 65 -2.01 -25.61 13.82
N SER A 66 -1.68 -24.39 13.42
CA SER A 66 -2.30 -23.67 12.32
C SER A 66 -1.17 -22.96 11.60
N GLY A 67 -0.84 -23.40 10.38
CA GLY A 67 0.20 -22.77 9.58
C GLY A 67 0.05 -21.24 9.60
N PRO A 68 1.14 -20.47 9.70
CA PRO A 68 1.05 -19.07 10.08
C PRO A 68 0.15 -18.34 9.09
N ALA A 69 -1.04 -17.95 9.55
CA ALA A 69 -1.72 -16.79 9.01
C ALA A 69 -0.74 -15.65 9.24
N THR A 70 0.08 -15.36 8.22
CA THR A 70 1.11 -14.34 8.26
C THR A 70 0.47 -13.05 8.74
N ILE A 71 0.79 -12.60 9.96
CA ILE A 71 0.54 -11.21 10.34
C ILE A 71 1.51 -10.40 9.49
N ARG A 72 1.15 -10.15 8.23
CA ARG A 72 1.87 -9.19 7.42
C ARG A 72 1.59 -7.83 8.05
N PRO A 73 2.60 -7.05 8.43
CA PRO A 73 2.36 -5.66 8.78
C PRO A 73 1.59 -5.01 7.62
N LEU A 74 0.56 -4.24 7.96
CA LEU A 74 -0.22 -3.53 6.94
C LEU A 74 0.73 -2.60 6.17
N PRO A 75 0.56 -2.44 4.85
CA PRO A 75 1.50 -1.66 4.05
C PRO A 75 1.35 -0.16 4.32
N LEU A 76 2.26 0.64 3.76
CA LEU A 76 2.06 2.09 3.70
C LEU A 76 0.81 2.42 2.87
N TYR A 77 0.63 1.75 1.72
CA TYR A 77 -0.58 1.83 0.89
C TYR A 77 -0.78 0.56 0.04
N PHE A 78 -1.99 0.43 -0.52
CA PHE A 78 -2.28 -0.51 -1.61
C PHE A 78 -2.43 0.26 -2.92
N GLY A 79 -1.93 -0.28 -4.02
CA GLY A 79 -2.00 0.42 -5.29
C GLY A 79 -1.77 -0.46 -6.50
N PHE A 80 -1.86 0.21 -7.65
CA PHE A 80 -1.56 -0.36 -8.95
C PHE A 80 -0.20 0.19 -9.40
N PHE A 81 0.73 -0.71 -9.72
CA PHE A 81 2.09 -0.39 -10.13
C PHE A 81 2.26 -0.82 -11.60
N PRO A 82 3.04 -0.13 -12.44
CA PRO A 82 3.38 -0.62 -13.78
C PRO A 82 3.82 -2.09 -13.71
N ALA A 83 3.36 -2.90 -14.66
CA ALA A 83 3.60 -4.34 -14.62
C ALA A 83 5.10 -4.72 -14.72
N ASP A 84 5.92 -3.84 -15.30
CA ASP A 84 7.36 -4.03 -15.42
C ASP A 84 8.10 -2.68 -15.58
N ASN A 85 9.43 -2.75 -15.44
CA ASN A 85 10.32 -1.59 -15.57
C ASN A 85 10.26 -0.94 -16.97
N ASN A 86 9.94 -1.70 -18.02
CA ASN A 86 9.86 -1.16 -19.38
C ASN A 86 8.61 -0.29 -19.55
N THR A 87 7.50 -0.73 -18.99
CA THR A 87 6.23 0.00 -18.94
C THR A 87 6.42 1.29 -18.16
N GLU A 88 7.05 1.21 -16.98
CA GLU A 88 7.36 2.40 -16.18
C GLU A 88 8.29 3.37 -16.92
N ALA A 89 9.40 2.88 -17.47
CA ALA A 89 10.36 3.70 -18.20
C ALA A 89 9.70 4.38 -19.42
N GLY A 90 8.86 3.65 -20.16
CA GLY A 90 8.08 4.19 -21.27
C GLY A 90 7.11 5.29 -20.84
N LEU A 91 6.47 5.16 -19.69
CA LEU A 91 5.61 6.21 -19.12
C LEU A 91 6.41 7.44 -18.70
N LYS A 92 7.56 7.27 -18.03
CA LYS A 92 8.44 8.38 -17.66
C LYS A 92 8.95 9.13 -18.90
N GLN A 93 9.34 8.39 -19.94
CA GLN A 93 9.82 8.97 -21.21
C GLN A 93 8.71 9.71 -21.96
N LEU A 94 7.52 9.11 -22.10
CA LEU A 94 6.36 9.76 -22.74
C LEU A 94 5.97 11.05 -22.01
N ALA A 95 6.01 11.05 -20.67
CA ALA A 95 5.69 12.24 -19.90
C ALA A 95 6.69 13.36 -20.15
N ARG A 96 7.99 13.04 -20.21
CA ARG A 96 9.05 13.99 -20.53
C ARG A 96 8.86 14.60 -21.92
N GLU A 97 8.61 13.78 -22.94
CA GLU A 97 8.39 14.25 -24.31
C GLU A 97 7.15 15.14 -24.40
N THR A 98 6.05 14.73 -23.75
CA THR A 98 4.79 15.50 -23.75
C THR A 98 4.96 16.83 -23.02
N LEU A 99 5.70 16.85 -21.91
CA LEU A 99 6.00 18.07 -21.17
C LEU A 99 6.84 19.04 -22.02
N LEU A 100 7.90 18.55 -22.67
CA LEU A 100 8.74 19.37 -23.56
C LEU A 100 7.93 19.93 -24.74
N ALA A 101 7.07 19.12 -25.34
CA ALA A 101 6.19 19.56 -26.42
C ALA A 101 5.18 20.61 -25.93
N ALA A 102 4.60 20.45 -24.75
CA ALA A 102 3.67 21.42 -24.17
C ALA A 102 4.35 22.75 -23.86
N LEU A 103 5.58 22.73 -23.33
CA LEU A 103 6.37 23.94 -23.11
C LEU A 103 6.87 24.60 -24.41
N GLY A 104 6.85 23.87 -25.53
CA GLY A 104 7.05 24.46 -26.86
C GLY A 104 5.85 25.29 -27.34
N ILE A 105 4.70 25.18 -26.68
CA ILE A 105 3.51 25.99 -26.98
C ILE A 105 3.64 27.32 -26.22
N GLU A 106 3.68 28.42 -26.97
CA GLU A 106 3.95 29.76 -26.43
C GLU A 106 3.03 30.14 -25.27
N GLU A 107 1.74 29.89 -25.41
CA GLU A 107 0.76 30.24 -24.39
C GLU A 107 0.94 29.41 -23.10
N VAL A 108 1.21 28.10 -23.20
CA VAL A 108 1.47 27.24 -22.05
C VAL A 108 2.72 27.71 -21.31
N ARG A 109 3.80 27.93 -22.06
CA ARG A 109 5.09 28.39 -21.53
C ARG A 109 4.95 29.72 -20.81
N ARG A 110 4.31 30.71 -21.46
CA ARG A 110 4.08 32.04 -20.90
C ARG A 110 3.30 31.97 -19.58
N LEU A 111 2.14 31.31 -19.58
CA LEU A 111 1.27 31.22 -18.41
C LEU A 111 1.95 30.47 -17.24
N TYR A 112 2.73 29.42 -17.54
CA TYR A 112 3.49 28.70 -16.53
C TYR A 112 4.61 29.56 -15.92
N CYS A 113 5.36 30.28 -16.75
CA CYS A 113 6.42 31.21 -16.32
C CYS A 113 5.89 32.37 -15.48
N GLU A 114 4.85 33.04 -15.96
CA GLU A 114 4.21 34.17 -15.27
C GLU A 114 3.77 33.76 -13.87
N PHE A 115 3.18 32.56 -13.73
CA PHE A 115 2.73 32.08 -12.43
C PHE A 115 3.87 31.67 -11.49
N THR A 116 4.90 31.01 -12.03
CA THR A 116 6.03 30.52 -11.22
C THR A 116 7.09 31.57 -10.95
N ASN A 117 6.93 32.78 -11.51
CA ASN A 117 7.93 33.86 -11.48
C ASN A 117 9.31 33.38 -11.98
N HIS A 118 9.31 32.52 -12.99
CA HIS A 118 10.50 32.02 -13.65
C HIS A 118 10.65 32.67 -15.03
N SER A 119 11.90 32.85 -15.47
CA SER A 119 12.16 33.28 -16.85
C SER A 119 11.61 32.24 -17.83
N LEU A 120 11.27 32.74 -19.01
CA LEU A 120 10.83 32.02 -20.20
C LEU A 120 11.84 30.98 -20.71
N ASP A 121 13.13 31.10 -20.33
CA ASP A 121 14.22 30.17 -20.68
C ASP A 121 14.48 29.10 -19.60
N THR A 122 14.06 29.35 -18.36
CA THR A 122 14.21 28.43 -17.22
C THR A 122 13.19 27.27 -17.11
N PRO A 123 12.01 27.25 -17.78
CA PRO A 123 10.97 26.27 -17.43
C PRO A 123 11.40 24.86 -17.74
N VAL A 124 12.07 24.65 -18.87
CA VAL A 124 12.56 23.33 -19.29
C VAL A 124 13.59 22.77 -18.31
N ALA A 125 14.46 23.62 -17.76
CA ALA A 125 15.47 23.23 -16.77
C ALA A 125 14.89 22.99 -15.36
N ASN A 126 13.87 23.77 -14.96
CA ASN A 126 13.20 23.55 -13.68
C ASN A 126 12.22 22.36 -13.74
N LEU A 127 11.56 22.14 -14.88
CA LEU A 127 10.60 21.05 -15.13
C LEU A 127 11.27 19.71 -15.42
N SER A 128 12.49 19.70 -15.98
CA SER A 128 13.30 18.48 -15.97
C SER A 128 13.60 18.04 -14.53
N ARG A 129 13.95 18.98 -13.64
CA ARG A 129 14.17 18.67 -12.20
C ARG A 129 12.93 18.07 -11.52
N PHE A 130 11.73 18.49 -11.93
CA PHE A 130 10.47 17.87 -11.50
C PHE A 130 10.40 16.40 -11.96
N ALA A 131 10.57 16.11 -13.25
CA ALA A 131 10.55 14.74 -13.78
C ALA A 131 11.62 13.79 -13.17
N TYR A 132 12.63 14.34 -12.47
CA TYR A 132 13.71 13.61 -11.80
C TYR A 132 13.74 13.81 -10.27
N ALA A 133 12.69 14.34 -9.64
CA ALA A 133 12.71 14.59 -8.18
C ALA A 133 12.95 13.31 -7.36
N ASN A 134 12.58 12.15 -7.92
CA ASN A 134 12.99 10.84 -7.41
C ASN A 134 12.98 9.82 -8.57
N PRO A 135 14.09 9.67 -9.33
CA PRO A 135 14.12 8.78 -10.50
C PRO A 135 13.92 7.31 -10.10
N THR A 136 14.25 6.98 -8.85
CA THR A 136 14.11 5.66 -8.22
C THR A 136 12.73 5.40 -7.64
N ALA A 137 11.86 6.42 -7.53
CA ALA A 137 10.48 6.18 -7.11
C ALA A 137 9.74 5.44 -8.20
N GLU A 138 9.16 4.30 -7.81
CA GLU A 138 8.28 3.52 -8.64
C GLU A 138 6.96 4.28 -8.84
N LEU A 139 6.47 4.28 -10.09
CA LEU A 139 5.17 4.88 -10.36
C LEU A 139 4.07 4.01 -9.79
N HIS A 140 3.02 4.61 -9.26
CA HIS A 140 1.87 3.87 -8.78
C HIS A 140 0.61 4.74 -8.77
N VAL A 141 -0.54 4.07 -8.77
CA VAL A 141 -1.83 4.66 -8.42
C VAL A 141 -2.25 4.12 -7.06
N THR A 142 -2.32 4.99 -6.06
CA THR A 142 -2.76 4.62 -4.72
C THR A 142 -4.27 4.38 -4.68
N SER A 143 -4.66 3.13 -4.47
CA SER A 143 -6.06 2.75 -4.25
C SER A 143 -6.53 3.08 -2.83
N PHE A 144 -5.70 2.80 -1.83
CA PHE A 144 -6.00 3.04 -0.42
C PHE A 144 -4.71 3.28 0.38
N TYR A 145 -4.70 4.33 1.18
CA TYR A 145 -3.58 4.67 2.06
C TYR A 145 -3.79 4.09 3.45
N CYS A 146 -2.77 3.41 3.98
CA CYS A 146 -2.88 2.61 5.20
C CYS A 146 -2.04 3.14 6.36
N ASN A 147 -0.92 3.81 6.07
CA ASN A 147 0.06 4.24 7.07
C ASN A 147 0.39 3.14 8.10
N TYR A 148 0.73 1.96 7.61
CA TYR A 148 1.07 0.80 8.44
C TYR A 148 -0.02 0.39 9.44
N GLY A 149 -1.29 0.68 9.13
CA GLY A 149 -2.43 0.37 9.97
C GLY A 149 -2.87 1.51 10.89
N ALA A 150 -2.19 2.65 10.88
CA ALA A 150 -2.63 3.83 11.63
C ALA A 150 -3.94 4.43 11.08
N VAL A 151 -4.28 4.16 9.81
CA VAL A 151 -5.58 4.53 9.24
C VAL A 151 -6.65 3.53 9.73
N PRO A 152 -7.69 3.95 10.48
CA PRO A 152 -8.65 3.04 11.12
C PRO A 152 -9.33 2.05 10.16
N ALA A 153 -9.59 2.46 8.92
CA ALA A 153 -10.23 1.62 7.91
C ALA A 153 -9.29 0.63 7.20
N CYS A 154 -7.97 0.70 7.44
CA CYS A 154 -6.99 -0.10 6.72
C CYS A 154 -7.14 -1.61 6.97
N ALA A 155 -7.33 -2.02 8.23
CA ALA A 155 -7.51 -3.44 8.56
C ALA A 155 -8.73 -4.03 7.86
N ALA A 156 -9.85 -3.30 7.86
CA ALA A 156 -11.07 -3.70 7.16
C ALA A 156 -10.87 -3.75 5.64
N TYR A 157 -10.17 -2.76 5.06
CA TYR A 157 -9.86 -2.74 3.63
C TYR A 157 -9.01 -3.94 3.20
N ALA A 158 -7.93 -4.23 3.95
CA ALA A 158 -7.02 -5.33 3.68
C ALA A 158 -7.68 -6.72 3.85
N ALA A 159 -8.68 -6.82 4.72
CA ALA A 159 -9.45 -8.06 4.93
C ALA A 159 -10.53 -8.33 3.87
N ARG A 160 -10.78 -7.39 2.93
CA ARG A 160 -11.77 -7.59 1.87
C ARG A 160 -11.35 -8.77 0.97
N PRO A 161 -12.22 -9.78 0.73
CA PRO A 161 -11.89 -10.91 -0.14
C PRO A 161 -11.44 -10.48 -1.54
N ALA A 162 -12.05 -9.42 -2.09
CA ALA A 162 -11.67 -8.84 -3.38
C ALA A 162 -10.24 -8.28 -3.39
N VAL A 163 -9.80 -7.65 -2.29
CA VAL A 163 -8.43 -7.12 -2.17
C VAL A 163 -7.44 -8.25 -2.05
N GLN A 164 -7.70 -9.24 -1.17
CA GLN A 164 -6.82 -10.39 -0.99
C GLN A 164 -6.65 -11.21 -2.27
N ALA A 165 -7.73 -11.43 -3.01
CA ALA A 165 -7.70 -12.16 -4.28
C ALA A 165 -7.02 -11.40 -5.42
N ALA A 166 -6.94 -10.07 -5.31
CA ALA A 166 -6.34 -9.22 -6.35
C ALA A 166 -4.85 -8.99 -6.18
N VAL A 167 -4.27 -9.23 -5.01
CA VAL A 167 -2.82 -9.02 -4.76
C VAL A 167 -1.99 -9.92 -5.69
N GLY A 168 -1.05 -9.32 -6.41
CA GLY A 168 -0.26 -9.98 -7.46
C GLY A 168 -0.99 -10.14 -8.80
N GLY A 169 -2.24 -9.68 -8.89
CA GLY A 169 -3.05 -9.75 -10.09
C GLY A 169 -2.75 -8.63 -11.08
N GLY A 170 -2.91 -8.92 -12.37
CA GLY A 170 -2.76 -7.96 -13.45
C GLY A 170 -4.04 -7.16 -13.74
N PHE A 171 -3.89 -5.87 -14.01
CA PHE A 171 -4.95 -4.92 -14.30
C PHE A 171 -4.59 -4.05 -15.51
N GLY A 172 -5.60 -3.67 -16.29
CA GLY A 172 -5.46 -2.65 -17.33
C GLY A 172 -5.90 -1.29 -16.81
N LEU A 173 -4.96 -0.34 -16.72
CA LEU A 173 -5.28 1.07 -16.51
C LEU A 173 -5.11 1.84 -17.82
N ASN A 174 -5.61 3.07 -17.84
CA ASN A 174 -5.41 3.95 -18.98
C ASN A 174 -5.01 5.36 -18.54
N ALA A 175 -3.82 5.80 -18.92
CA ALA A 175 -3.42 7.19 -18.76
C ALA A 175 -4.15 8.04 -19.81
N THR A 176 -5.00 8.96 -19.35
CA THR A 176 -5.92 9.75 -20.19
C THR A 176 -5.51 11.21 -20.35
N ALA A 177 -4.61 11.68 -19.49
CA ALA A 177 -4.01 13.00 -19.58
C ALA A 177 -2.77 13.06 -18.68
N LEU A 178 -1.88 14.01 -18.94
CA LEU A 178 -0.94 14.51 -17.94
C LEU A 178 -1.51 15.79 -17.33
N LEU A 179 -1.54 15.83 -16.00
CA LEU A 179 -1.77 17.05 -15.25
C LEU A 179 -0.43 17.76 -15.08
N LEU A 180 -0.38 19.02 -15.50
CA LEU A 180 0.74 19.92 -15.25
C LEU A 180 0.25 21.06 -14.36
N THR A 181 0.81 21.13 -13.16
CA THR A 181 0.66 22.28 -12.27
C THR A 181 2.02 22.66 -11.68
N PRO A 182 2.16 23.85 -11.09
CA PRO A 182 3.34 24.24 -10.33
C PRO A 182 3.61 23.36 -9.10
N ARG A 183 2.61 22.61 -8.63
CA ARG A 183 2.70 21.79 -7.43
C ARG A 183 2.99 20.33 -7.74
N THR A 184 2.39 19.81 -8.80
CA THR A 184 2.37 18.39 -9.14
C THR A 184 2.39 18.19 -10.65
N PHE A 185 3.08 17.14 -11.08
CA PHE A 185 3.07 16.64 -12.44
C PHE A 185 2.88 15.13 -12.44
N GLY A 186 2.06 14.61 -13.35
CA GLY A 186 1.63 13.20 -13.27
C GLY A 186 0.45 12.86 -14.15
N TYR A 187 0.17 11.56 -14.25
CA TYR A 187 -0.89 11.04 -15.13
C TYR A 187 -2.23 10.97 -14.42
N ARG A 188 -3.28 11.43 -15.09
CA ARG A 188 -4.64 11.01 -14.79
C ARG A 188 -4.84 9.58 -15.31
N ALA A 189 -5.17 8.66 -14.42
CA ALA A 189 -5.53 7.29 -14.77
C ALA A 189 -7.06 7.12 -14.79
N ALA A 190 -7.57 6.46 -15.83
CA ALA A 190 -8.89 5.86 -15.81
C ALA A 190 -8.74 4.39 -15.39
N LEU A 191 -9.50 4.00 -14.37
CA LEU A 191 -9.51 2.65 -13.83
C LEU A 191 -10.58 1.82 -14.56
N GLY A 192 -10.23 0.59 -14.95
CA GLY A 192 -11.21 -0.39 -15.43
C GLY A 192 -12.17 -0.85 -14.34
N VAL A 193 -13.25 -1.53 -14.72
CA VAL A 193 -14.31 -1.99 -13.81
C VAL A 193 -13.76 -2.84 -12.66
N ASP A 194 -12.80 -3.73 -12.93
CA ASP A 194 -12.21 -4.57 -11.89
C ASP A 194 -11.28 -3.81 -10.95
N ALA A 195 -10.49 -2.86 -11.47
CA ALA A 195 -9.67 -1.98 -10.65
C ALA A 195 -10.53 -1.07 -9.74
N LEU A 196 -11.69 -0.61 -10.23
CA LEU A 196 -12.64 0.19 -9.46
C LEU A 196 -13.22 -0.58 -8.26
N LYS A 197 -13.34 -1.91 -8.33
CA LYS A 197 -13.79 -2.73 -7.17
C LYS A 197 -12.78 -2.66 -6.01
N LEU A 198 -11.51 -2.45 -6.31
CA LEU A 198 -10.45 -2.29 -5.31
C LEU A 198 -10.36 -0.86 -4.81
N TRP A 199 -10.85 0.12 -5.59
CA TRP A 199 -10.84 1.52 -5.18
C TRP A 199 -11.59 1.74 -3.87
N ALA A 200 -10.91 2.34 -2.90
CA ALA A 200 -11.58 2.94 -1.78
C ALA A 200 -11.86 4.40 -2.13
N ASN A 201 -13.13 4.74 -2.23
CA ASN A 201 -13.56 6.11 -2.49
C ASN A 201 -12.87 7.06 -1.50
N GLY A 202 -12.09 8.00 -2.02
CA GLY A 202 -11.48 9.05 -1.23
C GLY A 202 -12.44 10.19 -0.97
N GLU A 203 -12.11 11.02 0.03
CA GLU A 203 -12.84 12.25 0.30
C GLU A 203 -12.84 13.18 -0.93
N GLY A 204 -14.00 13.75 -1.26
CA GLY A 204 -14.14 14.76 -2.32
C GLY A 204 -14.23 14.23 -3.77
N GLU A 205 -14.25 12.92 -3.99
CA GLU A 205 -14.52 12.33 -5.31
C GLU A 205 -16.02 12.41 -5.64
N ALA A 206 -16.39 12.95 -6.80
CA ALA A 206 -17.78 12.93 -7.28
C ALA A 206 -18.14 11.59 -7.94
N ALA A 207 -17.14 10.82 -8.38
CA ALA A 207 -17.29 9.46 -8.88
C ALA A 207 -16.06 8.62 -8.52
N PRO A 208 -16.19 7.30 -8.33
CA PRO A 208 -15.07 6.43 -8.00
C PRO A 208 -13.93 6.51 -9.02
N GLY A 209 -12.70 6.62 -8.52
CA GLY A 209 -11.49 6.66 -9.33
C GLY A 209 -11.17 8.05 -9.89
N GLN A 210 -11.92 9.09 -9.54
CA GLN A 210 -11.65 10.44 -10.05
C GLN A 210 -10.28 11.00 -9.63
N ARG A 211 -9.77 10.58 -8.46
CA ARG A 211 -8.42 10.94 -7.99
C ARG A 211 -7.34 9.96 -8.42
N ALA A 212 -7.64 8.99 -9.30
CA ALA A 212 -6.66 8.01 -9.76
C ALA A 212 -5.55 8.70 -10.54
N TYR A 213 -4.36 8.73 -9.93
CA TYR A 213 -3.26 9.57 -10.37
C TYR A 213 -1.92 8.85 -10.18
N LEU A 214 -1.07 8.87 -11.21
CA LEU A 214 0.32 8.45 -11.10
C LEU A 214 1.17 9.69 -10.94
N THR A 215 1.76 9.88 -9.76
CA THR A 215 2.61 11.04 -9.52
C THR A 215 3.97 10.83 -10.16
N LEU A 216 4.37 11.75 -11.05
CA LEU A 216 5.72 11.80 -11.61
C LEU A 216 6.61 12.72 -10.79
N SER A 217 6.04 13.82 -10.28
CA SER A 217 6.78 14.75 -9.43
C SER A 217 5.88 15.59 -8.54
N THR A 218 6.49 16.13 -7.49
CA THR A 218 5.90 17.18 -6.66
C THR A 218 6.92 18.28 -6.38
N SER A 219 6.41 19.47 -6.08
CA SER A 219 7.21 20.56 -5.51
C SER A 219 7.69 20.23 -4.09
N PRO A 220 8.82 20.78 -3.64
CA PRO A 220 9.29 20.60 -2.27
C PRO A 220 8.19 20.88 -1.24
N GLY A 221 7.97 19.96 -0.31
CA GLY A 221 6.93 20.07 0.72
C GLY A 221 5.50 19.82 0.24
N VAL A 222 5.29 19.46 -1.03
CA VAL A 222 3.96 19.10 -1.55
C VAL A 222 3.79 17.57 -1.54
N PRO A 223 2.77 17.03 -0.84
CA PRO A 223 2.50 15.60 -0.83
C PRO A 223 1.77 15.14 -2.10
N ALA A 224 2.13 13.94 -2.56
CA ALA A 224 1.54 13.27 -3.72
C ALA A 224 0.15 12.69 -3.39
N THR A 225 -0.92 13.47 -3.54
CA THR A 225 -2.26 13.10 -3.01
C THR A 225 -3.36 13.02 -4.06
N GLY A 226 -3.08 13.31 -5.34
CA GLY A 226 -4.10 13.34 -6.42
C GLY A 226 -5.16 14.44 -6.26
N LEU A 227 -5.07 15.29 -5.23
CA LEU A 227 -6.04 16.34 -4.94
C LEU A 227 -6.04 17.46 -5.99
N ASP A 228 -4.88 17.78 -6.56
CA ASP A 228 -4.78 18.77 -7.64
C ASP A 228 -5.54 18.29 -8.88
N LEU A 229 -5.61 16.97 -9.13
CA LEU A 229 -6.41 16.40 -10.21
C LEU A 229 -7.91 16.62 -9.96
N LEU A 230 -8.40 16.41 -8.73
CA LEU A 230 -9.82 16.63 -8.39
C LEU A 230 -10.25 18.09 -8.59
N ARG A 231 -9.35 19.04 -8.30
CA ARG A 231 -9.61 20.48 -8.51
C ARG A 231 -9.91 20.81 -9.96
N VAL A 232 -9.27 20.12 -10.91
CA VAL A 232 -9.49 20.36 -12.35
C VAL A 232 -10.52 19.41 -12.95
N ALA A 233 -10.74 18.22 -12.37
CA ALA A 233 -11.57 17.15 -12.96
C ALA A 233 -13.03 17.56 -13.20
N ASN A 234 -13.58 18.46 -12.37
CA ASN A 234 -14.98 18.91 -12.47
C ASN A 234 -15.12 20.29 -13.13
N ARG A 235 -14.05 20.82 -13.74
CA ARG A 235 -14.05 22.14 -14.39
C ARG A 235 -14.04 21.99 -15.91
N VAL A 236 -14.50 23.03 -16.59
CA VAL A 236 -14.37 23.13 -18.05
C VAL A 236 -13.08 23.90 -18.35
N GLY A 237 -12.10 23.23 -18.94
CA GLY A 237 -10.86 23.85 -19.39
C GLY A 237 -11.04 24.56 -20.73
N ARG A 238 -10.34 25.69 -20.91
CA ARG A 238 -10.22 26.38 -22.19
C ARG A 238 -9.18 25.67 -23.06
N PRO A 239 -9.50 25.30 -24.31
CA PRO A 239 -8.51 24.77 -25.24
C PRO A 239 -7.38 25.78 -25.49
N VAL A 240 -6.14 25.31 -25.43
CA VAL A 240 -4.96 26.06 -25.90
C VAL A 240 -4.61 25.57 -27.29
N LEU A 241 -4.42 26.50 -28.23
CA LEU A 241 -4.04 26.17 -29.59
C LEU A 241 -2.57 25.75 -29.62
N ASP A 242 -2.32 24.53 -30.10
CA ASP A 242 -1.00 24.09 -30.53
C ASP A 242 -0.90 24.28 -32.06
N PRO A 243 -0.11 25.25 -32.56
CA PRO A 243 0.04 25.47 -33.99
C PRO A 243 0.58 24.25 -34.74
N ALA A 244 1.33 23.38 -34.06
CA ALA A 244 1.85 22.15 -34.64
C ALA A 244 0.83 21.00 -34.63
N GLY A 245 -0.31 21.16 -33.93
CA GLY A 245 -1.36 20.15 -33.82
C GLY A 245 -0.92 18.85 -33.14
N ARG A 246 0.18 18.86 -32.40
CA ARG A 246 0.79 17.67 -31.77
C ARG A 246 0.11 17.32 -30.46
N LEU A 247 -0.38 18.32 -29.72
CA LEU A 247 -1.00 18.13 -28.42
C LEU A 247 -2.37 18.79 -28.35
N ARG A 248 -3.28 18.15 -27.61
CA ARG A 248 -4.52 18.75 -27.16
C ARG A 248 -4.33 19.19 -25.72
N VAL A 249 -4.36 20.50 -25.49
CA VAL A 249 -4.10 21.08 -24.18
C VAL A 249 -5.34 21.82 -23.69
N LEU A 250 -5.73 21.55 -22.46
CA LEU A 250 -6.77 22.30 -21.76
C LEU A 250 -6.10 23.12 -20.65
N HIS A 251 -6.32 24.42 -20.67
CA HIS A 251 -5.93 25.35 -19.62
C HIS A 251 -7.12 25.63 -18.71
N PHE A 252 -6.88 25.62 -17.39
CA PHE A 252 -7.94 25.85 -16.41
C PHE A 252 -7.81 27.23 -15.79
N GLN A 253 -7.10 27.35 -14.68
CA GLN A 253 -6.73 28.63 -14.08
C GLN A 253 -5.23 28.67 -13.87
N GLN A 254 -4.66 29.88 -13.85
CA GLN A 254 -3.26 30.09 -13.52
C GLN A 254 -2.36 29.20 -14.41
N ALA A 255 -1.54 28.34 -13.82
CA ALA A 255 -0.65 27.41 -14.50
C ALA A 255 -1.13 25.94 -14.42
N GLU A 256 -2.45 25.71 -14.37
CA GLU A 256 -3.05 24.38 -14.38
C GLU A 256 -3.41 23.95 -15.81
N PHE A 257 -2.84 22.84 -16.27
CA PHE A 257 -3.05 22.29 -17.61
C PHE A 257 -3.35 20.80 -17.56
N LEU A 258 -4.24 20.34 -18.45
CA LEU A 258 -4.35 18.94 -18.84
C LEU A 258 -3.83 18.76 -20.27
N LEU A 259 -2.82 17.93 -20.42
CA LEU A 259 -2.26 17.50 -21.71
C LEU A 259 -2.94 16.17 -22.06
N LEU A 260 -3.94 16.22 -22.94
CA LEU A 260 -4.76 15.05 -23.25
C LEU A 260 -3.97 14.03 -24.05
N LEU A 261 -4.02 12.78 -23.62
CA LEU A 261 -3.35 11.65 -24.27
C LEU A 261 -4.12 10.36 -24.00
N HIS A 262 -3.74 9.27 -24.65
CA HIS A 262 -4.33 7.97 -24.36
C HIS A 262 -3.23 6.92 -24.39
N ARG A 263 -2.98 6.27 -23.25
CA ARG A 263 -1.96 5.25 -23.13
C ARG A 263 -2.43 4.15 -22.20
N ALA A 264 -2.58 2.94 -22.74
CA ALA A 264 -2.79 1.75 -21.93
C ALA A 264 -1.59 1.52 -21.01
N VAL A 265 -1.89 1.20 -19.76
CA VAL A 265 -0.90 0.92 -18.72
C VAL A 265 -1.22 -0.44 -18.11
N PRO A 266 -0.51 -1.50 -18.53
CA PRO A 266 -0.49 -2.75 -17.80
C PRO A 266 0.03 -2.51 -16.39
N ALA A 267 -0.72 -2.96 -15.39
CA ALA A 267 -0.39 -2.75 -14.00
C ALA A 267 -0.57 -4.02 -13.17
N GLU A 268 0.20 -4.15 -12.09
CA GLU A 268 0.02 -5.16 -11.06
C GLU A 268 -0.58 -4.50 -9.82
N PHE A 269 -1.61 -5.11 -9.22
CA PHE A 269 -2.14 -4.66 -7.93
C PHE A 269 -1.39 -5.32 -6.78
N ARG A 270 -0.80 -4.52 -5.90
CA ARG A 270 -0.04 -5.03 -4.75
C ARG A 270 0.04 -4.03 -3.60
N PRO A 271 0.36 -4.48 -2.38
CA PRO A 271 0.81 -3.58 -1.31
C PRO A 271 2.12 -2.89 -1.71
N SER A 272 2.33 -1.67 -1.21
CA SER A 272 3.62 -0.98 -1.32
C SER A 272 4.72 -1.77 -0.62
N ASP A 273 5.87 -1.90 -1.26
CA ASP A 273 7.04 -2.58 -0.69
C ASP A 273 7.80 -1.73 0.34
N ASP A 274 7.34 -0.50 0.57
CA ASP A 274 7.86 0.47 1.53
C ASP A 274 7.62 0.00 2.98
N GLY A 275 8.17 -1.15 3.38
CA GLY A 275 8.61 -1.30 4.76
C GLY A 275 9.85 -0.43 4.92
N GLU A 276 9.97 0.32 6.00
CA GLU A 276 11.23 1.03 6.30
C GLU A 276 12.44 0.11 6.09
N GLY A 277 13.30 0.50 5.16
CA GLY A 277 14.46 -0.29 4.74
C GLY A 277 15.11 0.25 3.47
N GLY A 278 15.23 1.58 3.35
CA GLY A 278 16.13 2.18 2.37
C GLY A 278 17.59 1.87 2.71
N ALA A 279 18.03 0.65 2.40
CA ALA A 279 19.41 0.24 2.13
C ALA A 279 19.38 -1.24 1.71
N ALA A 280 20.10 -1.54 0.63
CA ALA A 280 20.32 -2.86 0.04
C ALA A 280 19.27 -3.31 -1.00
N ALA A 281 19.44 -2.80 -2.22
CA ALA A 281 19.36 -3.67 -3.39
C ALA A 281 20.38 -4.80 -3.22
N GLY A 282 19.95 -5.92 -2.65
CA GLY A 282 20.79 -7.09 -2.42
C GLY A 282 20.16 -8.04 -1.41
N LEU A 283 19.67 -9.17 -1.91
CA LEU A 283 19.21 -10.37 -1.20
C LEU A 283 17.77 -10.33 -0.65
N ARG A 284 16.84 -10.90 -1.43
CA ARG A 284 15.77 -11.76 -0.88
C ARG A 284 16.48 -13.02 -0.33
N PRO A 285 16.15 -13.66 0.82
CA PRO A 285 14.93 -13.62 1.63
C PRO A 285 15.15 -13.43 3.17
N THR A 286 14.05 -13.37 3.94
CA THR A 286 13.91 -13.56 5.42
C THR A 286 14.19 -12.39 6.37
N SER A 287 13.20 -11.50 6.54
CA SER A 287 13.19 -10.49 7.62
C SER A 287 12.82 -11.06 9.01
N TRP A 288 12.09 -12.17 9.09
CA TRP A 288 11.61 -12.69 10.38
C TRP A 288 12.67 -13.50 11.15
N LEU A 289 13.52 -14.25 10.46
CA LEU A 289 14.65 -14.95 11.09
C LEU A 289 15.67 -13.95 11.67
N ALA A 290 15.88 -12.83 10.97
CA ALA A 290 16.72 -11.74 11.47
C ALA A 290 16.14 -11.06 12.72
N VAL A 291 14.82 -10.85 12.76
CA VAL A 291 14.14 -10.27 13.93
C VAL A 291 14.16 -11.22 15.13
N LEU A 292 13.89 -12.52 14.92
CA LEU A 292 13.99 -13.52 15.98
C LEU A 292 15.42 -13.71 16.47
N ALA A 293 16.41 -13.70 15.56
CA ALA A 293 17.82 -13.75 15.92
C ALA A 293 18.23 -12.52 16.74
N ALA A 294 17.77 -11.32 16.38
CA ALA A 294 18.07 -10.10 17.12
C ALA A 294 17.41 -10.05 18.50
N ALA A 295 16.18 -10.55 18.62
CA ALA A 295 15.46 -10.65 19.90
C ALA A 295 16.11 -11.69 20.83
N ALA A 296 16.45 -12.86 20.30
CA ALA A 296 17.17 -13.90 21.04
C ALA A 296 18.57 -13.42 21.47
N TRP A 297 19.28 -12.71 20.59
CA TRP A 297 20.59 -12.13 20.89
C TRP A 297 20.53 -11.11 22.04
N LYS A 298 19.54 -10.19 22.02
CA LYS A 298 19.36 -9.22 23.11
C LYS A 298 18.99 -9.89 24.43
N ALA A 299 18.15 -10.93 24.40
CA ALA A 299 17.77 -11.68 25.60
C ALA A 299 18.98 -12.42 26.23
N LEU A 300 19.84 -13.02 25.40
CA LEU A 300 21.07 -13.68 25.84
C LEU A 300 22.11 -12.68 26.38
N GLN A 301 22.18 -11.47 25.84
CA GLN A 301 23.03 -10.40 26.36
C GLN A 301 22.53 -9.85 27.71
N SER A 302 21.21 -9.70 27.91
CA SER A 302 20.65 -9.27 29.19
C SER A 302 20.80 -10.31 30.29
N ALA A 303 20.85 -11.60 29.93
CA ALA A 303 21.10 -12.70 30.86
C ALA A 303 22.60 -12.94 31.15
N GLY A 304 23.52 -12.16 30.58
CA GLY A 304 24.97 -12.29 30.82
C GLY A 304 25.62 -13.53 30.20
N LEU A 305 24.90 -14.26 29.34
CA LEU A 305 25.34 -15.54 28.75
C LEU A 305 26.19 -15.37 27.48
N MET A 306 26.33 -14.15 26.98
CA MET A 306 27.20 -13.79 25.85
C MET A 306 27.96 -12.50 26.17
N ALA A 307 29.26 -12.47 25.88
CA ALA A 307 30.07 -11.27 26.11
C ALA A 307 29.60 -10.11 25.23
N ARG A 308 29.55 -8.89 25.80
CA ARG A 308 29.40 -7.65 25.02
C ARG A 308 30.69 -7.44 24.22
N GLY A 309 30.76 -7.98 23.02
CA GLY A 309 31.81 -7.64 22.05
C GLY A 309 31.60 -6.21 21.55
N GLY A 310 32.68 -5.42 21.53
CA GLY A 310 32.73 -4.06 21.01
C GLY A 310 32.75 -3.96 19.49
#